data_AF-A0A7C2L322-F1
#
_entry.id   AF-A0A7C2L322-F1
#
_cell.length_a   1.000
_cell.length_b   1.000
_cell.length_c   1.000
_cell.angle_alpha   90.00
_cell.angle_beta   90.00
_cell.angle_gamma   90.00
#
_symmetry.space_group_name_H-M   'P 1'
#
loop_
_entity.id
_entity.type
_entity.pdbx_description
1 polymer ?
#
loop_
_entity_poly.entity_id
_entity_poly.type
_entity_poly.pdbx_seq_one_letter_code
_entity_poly.pdbx_strand_id
1 'polypeptide(L)'
;MSSRKMNPIVVMLSWRAKKLRAEDVERILSAVASISEGPFTLTDVIERLPDDVKIDRNKRRRVGNLLQALVSIGYLSKPSERKWVKNAPTLSHFLSQHLLELSSIEMLSPRPPPAGGKVIGRRQKLDRASAT
;
A
#
# COMPACT_ATOMS: atom_id res chain seq x y z
N MET A 1 -30.81 -9.57 -12.12
CA MET A 1 -29.65 -9.54 -11.19
C MET A 1 -28.84 -8.30 -11.54
N SER A 2 -28.76 -7.33 -10.63
CA SER A 2 -28.06 -6.07 -10.90
C SER A 2 -26.56 -6.37 -11.07
N SER A 3 -25.98 -6.03 -12.22
CA SER A 3 -24.54 -6.15 -12.46
C SER A 3 -23.81 -5.20 -11.52
N ARG A 4 -23.46 -5.70 -10.33
CA ARG A 4 -22.73 -4.93 -9.32
C ARG A 4 -21.40 -4.51 -9.95
N LYS A 5 -21.24 -3.22 -10.21
CA LYS A 5 -19.99 -2.68 -10.75
C LYS A 5 -18.88 -3.01 -9.74
N MET A 6 -17.92 -3.82 -10.15
CA MET A 6 -16.83 -4.28 -9.29
C MET A 6 -16.02 -3.08 -8.81
N ASN A 7 -15.61 -3.07 -7.54
CA ASN A 7 -14.79 -1.99 -7.01
C ASN A 7 -13.41 -1.97 -7.71
N PRO A 8 -12.94 -0.83 -8.26
CA PRO A 8 -11.65 -0.75 -8.96
C PRO A 8 -10.44 -1.19 -8.13
N ILE A 9 -10.44 -0.94 -6.82
CA ILE A 9 -9.37 -1.35 -5.91
C ILE A 9 -9.33 -2.88 -5.81
N VAL A 10 -10.51 -3.52 -5.75
CA VAL A 10 -10.61 -4.99 -5.75
C VAL A 10 -10.06 -5.56 -7.06
N VAL A 11 -10.41 -4.97 -8.20
CA VAL A 11 -9.87 -5.37 -9.51
C VAL A 11 -8.35 -5.24 -9.55
N MET A 12 -7.82 -4.10 -9.11
CA MET A 12 -6.37 -3.87 -9.05
C MET A 12 -5.66 -4.90 -8.15
N LEU A 13 -6.21 -5.19 -6.97
CA LEU A 13 -5.67 -6.20 -6.04
C LEU A 13 -5.72 -7.61 -6.64
N SER A 14 -6.75 -7.92 -7.42
CA SER A 14 -6.89 -9.21 -8.11
C SER A 14 -5.75 -9.48 -9.09
N TRP A 15 -5.26 -8.44 -9.77
CA TRP A 15 -4.10 -8.49 -10.66
C TRP A 15 -2.81 -8.69 -9.87
N ARG A 16 -2.66 -7.94 -8.77
CA ARG A 16 -1.46 -7.97 -7.93
C ARG A 16 -1.25 -9.30 -7.22
N ALA A 17 -2.33 -10.00 -6.85
CA ALA A 17 -2.30 -11.29 -6.16
C ALA A 17 -2.23 -12.52 -7.08
N LYS A 18 -1.58 -12.42 -8.25
CA LYS A 18 -1.40 -13.51 -9.23
C LYS A 18 -2.72 -14.17 -9.67
N LYS A 19 -3.69 -13.37 -10.14
CA LYS A 19 -4.95 -13.84 -10.75
C LYS A 19 -5.91 -14.51 -9.75
N LEU A 20 -6.17 -13.87 -8.61
CA LEU A 20 -7.41 -14.13 -7.88
C LEU A 20 -8.58 -13.56 -8.68
N ARG A 21 -9.77 -14.16 -8.58
CA ARG A 21 -10.97 -13.48 -9.09
C ARG A 21 -11.32 -12.34 -8.13
N ALA A 22 -11.95 -11.30 -8.64
CA ALA A 22 -12.30 -10.14 -7.84
C ALA A 22 -13.23 -10.52 -6.66
N GLU A 23 -14.15 -11.45 -6.86
CA GLU A 23 -15.05 -11.96 -5.82
C GLU A 23 -14.28 -12.70 -4.71
N ASP A 24 -13.20 -13.39 -5.06
CA ASP A 24 -12.34 -14.04 -4.07
C ASP A 24 -11.57 -12.99 -3.26
N VAL A 25 -11.14 -11.89 -3.89
CA VAL A 25 -10.51 -10.75 -3.19
C VAL A 25 -11.50 -10.10 -2.22
N GLU A 26 -12.75 -9.86 -2.62
CA GLU A 26 -13.78 -9.31 -1.73
C GLU A 26 -13.96 -10.17 -0.48
N ARG A 27 -14.11 -11.49 -0.66
CA ARG A 27 -14.28 -12.44 0.45
C ARG A 27 -13.07 -12.43 1.39
N ILE A 28 -11.85 -12.39 0.84
CA ILE A 28 -10.63 -12.34 1.65
C ILE A 28 -10.56 -11.02 2.43
N LEU A 29 -10.87 -9.88 1.80
CA LEU A 29 -10.89 -8.59 2.49
C LEU A 29 -11.95 -8.57 3.60
N SER A 30 -13.14 -9.12 3.36
CA SER A 30 -14.18 -9.27 4.39
C SER A 30 -13.74 -10.18 5.54
N ALA A 31 -13.06 -11.30 5.24
CA ALA A 31 -12.52 -12.20 6.25
C ALA A 31 -11.42 -11.54 7.10
N VAL A 32 -10.54 -10.73 6.48
CA VAL A 32 -9.52 -9.98 7.21
C VAL A 32 -10.15 -8.87 8.07
N ALA A 33 -11.16 -8.17 7.56
CA ALA A 33 -11.87 -7.14 8.30
C ALA A 33 -12.57 -7.70 9.55
N SER A 34 -13.13 -8.91 9.48
CA SER A 34 -13.85 -9.54 10.59
C SER A 34 -12.96 -10.16 11.67
N ILE A 35 -11.66 -10.28 11.45
CA ILE A 35 -10.71 -10.70 12.49
C ILE A 35 -10.60 -9.57 13.52
N SER A 36 -10.75 -9.91 14.80
CA SER A 36 -10.62 -8.98 15.93
C SER A 36 -9.19 -8.41 16.02
N GLU A 37 -8.98 -7.43 16.90
CA GLU A 37 -7.65 -6.86 17.10
C GLU A 37 -6.62 -7.92 17.53
N GLY A 38 -5.38 -7.74 17.08
CA GLY A 38 -4.25 -8.62 17.39
C GLY A 38 -3.66 -9.38 16.20
N PRO A 39 -2.58 -10.14 16.43
CA PRO A 39 -1.92 -10.92 15.39
C PRO A 39 -2.78 -12.11 14.93
N PHE A 40 -2.86 -12.33 13.62
CA PHE A 40 -3.58 -13.44 13.01
C PHE A 40 -2.70 -14.23 12.02
N THR A 41 -3.12 -15.44 11.69
CA THR A 41 -2.43 -16.36 10.79
C THR A 41 -3.22 -16.58 9.50
N LEU A 42 -2.59 -17.27 8.53
CA LEU A 42 -3.25 -17.64 7.28
C LEU A 42 -4.43 -18.58 7.55
N THR A 43 -4.29 -19.48 8.53
CA THR A 43 -5.35 -20.39 8.96
C THR A 43 -6.57 -19.62 9.46
N ASP A 44 -6.37 -18.57 10.27
CA ASP A 44 -7.47 -17.74 10.79
C ASP A 44 -8.27 -17.09 9.66
N VAL A 45 -7.61 -16.66 8.59
CA VAL A 45 -8.27 -16.12 7.39
C VAL A 45 -9.00 -17.23 6.63
N ILE A 46 -8.36 -18.38 6.39
CA ILE A 46 -8.94 -19.49 5.64
C ILE A 46 -10.19 -20.04 6.32
N GLU A 47 -10.22 -20.11 7.66
CA GLU A 47 -11.38 -20.63 8.38
C GLU A 47 -12.65 -19.79 8.19
N ARG A 48 -12.50 -18.52 7.81
CA ARG A 48 -13.59 -17.57 7.52
C ARG A 48 -14.01 -17.56 6.06
N LEU A 49 -13.34 -18.34 5.20
CA LEU A 49 -13.64 -18.45 3.78
C LEU A 49 -14.48 -19.70 3.49
N PRO A 50 -15.20 -19.74 2.36
CA PRO A 50 -15.97 -20.92 1.98
C PRO A 50 -15.08 -22.15 1.71
N ASP A 51 -15.66 -23.34 1.84
CA ASP A 51 -14.92 -24.62 1.82
C ASP A 51 -14.15 -24.86 0.50
N ASP A 52 -14.61 -24.28 -0.60
CA ASP A 52 -13.93 -24.37 -1.90
C ASP A 52 -12.53 -23.71 -1.88
N VAL A 53 -12.30 -22.76 -0.97
CA VAL A 53 -10.99 -22.15 -0.70
C VAL A 53 -10.22 -22.96 0.33
N LYS A 54 -10.93 -23.55 1.31
CA LYS A 54 -10.29 -24.41 2.32
C LYS A 54 -9.70 -25.66 1.67
N ILE A 55 -10.32 -26.29 0.71
CA ILE A 55 -9.82 -27.58 0.18
C ILE A 55 -8.69 -27.37 -0.85
N ASP A 56 -8.71 -26.27 -1.59
CA ASP A 56 -7.77 -26.01 -2.69
C ASP A 56 -6.46 -25.37 -2.20
N ARG A 57 -5.36 -26.15 -2.23
CA ARG A 57 -4.00 -25.70 -1.86
C ARG A 57 -3.53 -24.49 -2.70
N ASN A 58 -3.89 -24.43 -3.97
CA ASN A 58 -3.51 -23.31 -4.84
C ASN A 58 -4.25 -22.04 -4.43
N LYS A 59 -5.55 -22.13 -4.09
CA LYS A 59 -6.29 -20.97 -3.56
C LYS A 59 -5.73 -20.52 -2.22
N ARG A 60 -5.43 -21.42 -1.28
CA ARG A 60 -4.76 -21.06 -0.01
C ARG A 60 -3.46 -20.27 -0.23
N ARG A 61 -2.63 -20.72 -1.19
CA ARG A 61 -1.40 -20.00 -1.57
C ARG A 61 -1.71 -18.61 -2.14
N ARG A 62 -2.76 -18.46 -2.93
CA ARG A 62 -3.18 -17.15 -3.47
C ARG A 62 -3.69 -16.22 -2.37
N VAL A 63 -4.40 -16.73 -1.36
CA VAL A 63 -4.76 -15.94 -0.16
C VAL A 63 -3.49 -15.40 0.50
N GLY A 64 -2.49 -16.26 0.72
CA GLY A 64 -1.19 -15.84 1.26
C GLY A 64 -0.51 -14.75 0.41
N ASN A 65 -0.54 -14.87 -0.92
CA ASN A 65 0.00 -13.82 -1.81
C ASN A 65 -0.75 -12.49 -1.67
N LEU A 66 -2.08 -12.51 -1.53
CA LEU A 66 -2.86 -11.31 -1.29
C LEU A 66 -2.49 -10.67 0.05
N LEU A 67 -2.33 -11.47 1.11
CA LEU A 67 -1.87 -10.95 2.40
C LEU A 67 -0.48 -10.30 2.30
N GLN A 68 0.45 -10.88 1.53
CA GLN A 68 1.74 -10.23 1.25
C GLN A 68 1.59 -8.94 0.44
N ALA A 69 0.67 -8.90 -0.53
CA ALA A 69 0.37 -7.67 -1.26
C ALA A 69 -0.20 -6.59 -0.31
N LEU A 70 -1.05 -6.96 0.63
CA LEU A 70 -1.57 -6.06 1.66
C LEU A 70 -0.48 -5.58 2.64
N VAL A 71 0.54 -6.40 2.90
CA VAL A 71 1.74 -5.96 3.64
C VAL A 71 2.51 -4.90 2.85
N SER A 72 2.74 -5.14 1.57
CA SER A 72 3.53 -4.21 0.75
C SER A 72 2.89 -2.84 0.51
N ILE A 73 1.57 -2.70 0.72
CA ILE A 73 0.90 -1.38 0.72
C ILE A 73 0.79 -0.77 2.11
N GLY A 74 1.27 -1.45 3.15
CA GLY A 74 1.24 -0.96 4.52
C GLY A 74 -0.07 -1.21 5.27
N TYR A 75 -1.09 -1.86 4.67
CA TYR A 75 -2.32 -2.18 5.41
C TYR A 75 -2.09 -3.25 6.49
N LEU A 76 -1.25 -4.23 6.19
CA LEU A 76 -0.83 -5.26 7.15
C LEU A 76 0.64 -5.08 7.54
N SER A 77 0.95 -5.34 8.80
CA SER A 77 2.32 -5.51 9.30
C SER A 77 2.62 -6.98 9.52
N LYS A 78 3.91 -7.34 9.48
CA LYS A 78 4.37 -8.73 9.62
C LYS A 78 5.28 -8.88 10.85
N PRO A 79 4.71 -9.07 12.06
CA PRO A 79 5.52 -9.25 13.27
C PRO A 79 6.31 -10.57 13.30
N SER A 80 5.89 -11.58 12.52
CA SER A 80 6.65 -12.81 12.32
C SER A 80 6.33 -13.43 10.97
N GLU A 81 7.10 -14.44 10.55
CA GLU A 81 6.96 -15.05 9.23
C GLU A 81 5.53 -15.56 8.95
N ARG A 82 4.82 -16.01 9.99
CA ARG A 82 3.50 -16.65 9.92
C ARG A 82 2.34 -15.80 10.46
N LYS A 83 2.63 -14.60 10.97
CA LYS A 83 1.63 -13.72 11.60
C LYS A 83 1.54 -12.39 10.87
N TRP A 84 0.32 -11.86 10.81
CA TRP A 84 0.00 -10.53 10.32
C TRP A 84 -0.72 -9.74 11.41
N VAL A 85 -0.58 -8.43 11.36
CA VAL A 85 -1.33 -7.48 12.21
C VAL A 85 -1.95 -6.43 11.30
N LYS A 86 -3.20 -6.04 11.59
CA LYS A 86 -3.85 -4.95 10.87
C LYS A 86 -3.35 -3.60 11.40
N ASN A 87 -2.98 -2.71 10.50
CA ASN A 87 -2.61 -1.33 10.87
C ASN A 87 -3.83 -0.39 10.91
N ALA A 88 -5.00 -0.88 10.48
CA ALA A 88 -6.28 -0.19 10.52
C ALA A 88 -7.44 -1.20 10.60
N PRO A 89 -8.63 -0.82 11.11
CA PRO A 89 -9.78 -1.73 11.20
C PRO A 89 -10.17 -2.37 9.87
N THR A 90 -10.15 -1.58 8.78
CA THR A 90 -10.48 -2.00 7.41
C THR A 90 -9.50 -1.40 6.40
N LEU A 91 -9.43 -1.99 5.20
CA LEU A 91 -8.63 -1.43 4.10
C LEU A 91 -9.13 -0.05 3.67
N SER A 92 -10.45 0.21 3.70
CA SER A 92 -11.00 1.53 3.38
C SER A 92 -10.53 2.60 4.36
N HIS A 93 -10.54 2.29 5.67
CA HIS A 93 -10.05 3.22 6.69
C HIS A 93 -8.57 3.57 6.46
N PHE A 94 -7.75 2.56 6.17
CA PHE A 94 -6.34 2.73 5.84
C PHE A 94 -6.12 3.63 4.62
N LEU A 95 -6.81 3.34 3.51
CA LEU A 95 -6.64 4.09 2.26
C LEU A 95 -7.11 5.54 2.40
N SER A 96 -8.19 5.80 3.15
CA SER A 96 -8.69 7.16 3.34
C SER A 96 -7.64 8.09 3.93
N GLN A 97 -6.81 7.62 4.87
CA GLN A 97 -5.75 8.43 5.45
C GLN A 97 -4.71 8.83 4.38
N HIS A 98 -4.25 7.86 3.59
CA HIS A 98 -3.29 8.12 2.52
C HIS A 98 -3.84 8.95 1.37
N LEU A 99 -5.14 8.87 1.08
CA LEU A 99 -5.77 9.70 0.06
C LEU A 99 -5.79 11.19 0.46
N LEU A 100 -5.98 11.48 1.75
CA LEU A 100 -5.92 12.86 2.25
C LEU A 100 -4.50 13.42 2.14
N GLU A 101 -3.51 12.63 2.53
CA GLU A 101 -2.08 12.96 2.38
C GLU A 101 -1.72 13.20 0.91
N LEU A 102 -2.15 12.29 0.02
CA LEU A 102 -1.92 12.41 -1.41
C LEU A 102 -2.55 13.69 -1.98
N SER A 103 -3.80 14.00 -1.63
CA SER A 103 -4.45 15.24 -2.10
C SER A 103 -3.69 16.49 -1.65
N SER A 104 -3.13 16.47 -0.44
CA SER A 104 -2.32 17.58 0.09
C SER A 104 -1.04 17.77 -0.72
N ILE A 105 -0.42 16.67 -1.15
CA ILE A 105 0.76 16.68 -2.03
C ILE A 105 0.40 17.18 -3.43
N GLU A 106 -0.72 16.72 -3.99
CA GLU A 106 -1.19 17.12 -5.33
C GLU A 106 -1.58 18.60 -5.41
N MET A 107 -2.01 19.19 -4.29
CA MET A 107 -2.30 20.63 -4.18
C MET A 107 -1.04 21.49 -4.03
N LEU A 108 0.15 20.91 -3.81
CA LEU A 108 1.38 21.69 -3.79
C LEU A 108 1.61 22.28 -5.18
N SER A 109 1.50 23.62 -5.29
CA SER A 109 1.81 24.31 -6.53
C SER A 109 3.24 23.95 -6.95
N PRO A 110 3.48 23.57 -8.22
CA PRO A 110 4.82 23.29 -8.71
C PRO A 110 5.69 24.50 -8.40
N ARG A 111 6.68 24.31 -7.51
CA ARG A 111 7.56 25.41 -7.11
C ARG A 111 8.23 25.91 -8.38
N PRO A 112 8.11 27.21 -8.73
CA PRO A 112 8.78 27.71 -9.90
C PRO A 112 10.28 27.40 -9.77
N PRO A 113 10.94 26.95 -10.85
CA PRO A 113 12.37 26.72 -10.81
C PRO A 113 13.04 28.00 -10.27
N PRO A 114 14.08 27.87 -9.43
CA PRO A 114 14.74 29.04 -8.87
C PRO A 114 15.10 29.97 -10.02
N ALA A 115 14.51 31.17 -10.02
CA ALA A 115 14.80 32.20 -11.02
C ALA A 115 16.32 32.35 -11.06
N GLY A 116 16.91 32.06 -12.22
CA GLY A 116 18.34 31.86 -12.42
C GLY A 116 19.16 32.77 -11.53
N GLY A 117 19.93 32.16 -10.61
CA GLY A 117 20.75 32.88 -9.67
C GLY A 117 21.54 33.96 -10.41
N LYS A 118 21.37 35.21 -9.99
CA LYS A 118 22.32 36.27 -10.34
C LYS A 118 23.69 35.75 -9.92
N VAL A 119 24.51 35.35 -10.90
CA VAL A 119 25.94 35.13 -10.68
C VAL A 119 26.50 36.50 -10.29
N ILE A 120 26.60 36.75 -8.98
CA ILE A 120 27.27 37.94 -8.46
C ILE A 120 28.75 37.73 -8.78
N GLY A 121 29.20 38.32 -9.89
CA GLY A 121 30.60 38.39 -10.27
C GLY A 121 31.38 39.21 -9.25
N ARG A 122 31.75 38.59 -8.13
CA ARG A 122 32.61 39.19 -7.11
C ARG A 122 34.07 39.02 -7.54
N ARG A 123 34.52 39.86 -8.48
CA ARG A 123 35.94 39.98 -8.82
C ARG A 123 36.61 40.83 -7.73
N GLN A 124 36.91 40.23 -6.58
CA GLN A 124 37.81 40.84 -5.60
C GLN A 124 39.24 40.67 -6.13
N LYS A 125 39.76 41.77 -6.65
CA LYS A 125 41.19 42.05 -6.83
C LYS A 125 41.78 42.30 -5.43
N LEU A 126 42.92 41.67 -5.10
CA LEU A 126 43.84 41.81 -3.95
C LEU A 126 44.21 40.37 -3.49
N ASP A 127 45.47 39.91 -3.40
CA ASP A 127 46.74 40.61 -3.32
C ASP A 127 47.83 39.86 -4.09
N ARG A 128 48.70 40.63 -4.72
CA ARG A 128 49.93 40.11 -5.35
C ARG A 128 50.89 39.81 -4.21
N ALA A 129 51.36 38.57 -4.21
CA ALA A 129 52.30 37.99 -3.28
C ALA A 129 53.38 38.97 -2.78
N SER A 130 53.57 38.96 -1.47
CA SER A 130 54.83 39.23 -0.81
C SER A 130 55.96 38.52 -1.57
N ALA A 131 56.90 39.28 -2.11
CA ALA A 131 58.20 38.80 -2.53
C ALA A 131 59.25 39.65 -1.81
N THR A 132 59.82 39.05 -0.77
CA THR A 132 61.20 39.25 -0.33
C THR A 132 62.19 39.07 -1.47
#